data_AF-A0A9D8MZ00-F1
#
_entry.id   AF-A0A9D8MZ00-F1
#
_cell.length_a   1.000
_cell.length_b   1.000
_cell.length_c   1.000
_cell.angle_alpha   90.00
_cell.angle_beta   90.00
_cell.angle_gamma   90.00
#
_symmetry.space_group_name_H-M   'P 1'
#
loop_
_entity.id
_entity.type
_entity.pdbx_description
1 polymer ?
#
loop_
_entity_poly.entity_id
_entity_poly.type
_entity_poly.pdbx_seq_one_letter_code
_entity_poly.pdbx_strand_id
1 'polypeptide(L)'
;MKNASQTMYRIGRIINYVLLGLGALLTLIGIIGLIAGTEGAAGLLGYGLMLVITNVVALILAGKALASLTDGQVNNKPHIIMIVVGAISENPLFVLGGIFGLIAEHQGN
;
A
#
# COMPACT_ATOMS: atom_id res chain seq x y z
N MET A 1 -16.40 9.97 -11.56
CA MET A 1 -15.40 8.92 -11.29
C MET A 1 -14.48 9.21 -10.09
N LYS A 2 -14.26 10.49 -9.71
CA LYS A 2 -13.51 10.89 -8.51
C LYS A 2 -13.91 10.17 -7.21
N ASN A 3 -15.21 10.02 -6.94
CA ASN A 3 -15.70 9.30 -5.75
C ASN A 3 -15.32 7.81 -5.72
N ALA A 4 -15.19 7.16 -6.88
CA ALA A 4 -14.80 5.75 -6.96
C ALA A 4 -13.30 5.58 -6.68
N SER A 5 -12.45 6.46 -7.22
CA SER A 5 -11.00 6.46 -6.94
C SER A 5 -10.71 6.74 -5.45
N GLN A 6 -11.40 7.71 -4.84
CA GLN A 6 -11.27 7.98 -3.40
C GLN A 6 -11.72 6.79 -2.53
N THR A 7 -12.79 6.10 -2.93
CA THR A 7 -13.26 4.89 -2.24
C THR A 7 -12.24 3.76 -2.34
N MET A 8 -11.73 3.47 -3.54
CA MET A 8 -10.68 2.47 -3.75
C MET A 8 -9.42 2.78 -2.94
N TYR A 9 -9.06 4.06 -2.84
CA TYR A 9 -7.95 4.50 -2.01
C TYR A 9 -8.19 4.25 -0.51
N ARG A 10 -9.38 4.53 0.01
CA ARG A 10 -9.70 4.24 1.41
C ARG A 10 -9.65 2.75 1.71
N ILE A 11 -10.20 1.92 0.83
CA ILE A 11 -10.17 0.46 0.98
C ILE A 11 -8.72 -0.06 0.86
N GLY A 12 -7.95 0.45 -0.10
CA GLY A 12 -6.53 0.10 -0.27
C GLY A 12 -5.71 0.38 0.99
N ARG A 13 -5.97 1.50 1.68
CA ARG A 13 -5.33 1.78 3.00
C ARG A 13 -5.67 0.74 4.06
N ILE A 14 -6.94 0.33 4.15
CA ILE A 14 -7.38 -0.70 5.09
C ILE A 14 -6.64 -2.01 4.81
N ILE A 15 -6.55 -2.42 3.53
CA ILE A 15 -5.81 -3.63 3.13
C ILE A 15 -4.34 -3.53 3.55
N ASN A 16 -3.68 -2.38 3.36
CA ASN A 16 -2.29 -2.22 3.80
C ASN A 16 -2.11 -2.31 5.33
N TYR A 17 -3.09 -1.88 6.12
CA TYR A 17 -3.04 -2.12 7.57
C TYR A 17 -3.17 -3.60 7.92
N VAL A 18 -4.00 -4.35 7.19
CA VAL A 18 -4.12 -5.80 7.36
C VAL A 18 -2.80 -6.49 6.96
N LEU A 19 -2.23 -6.12 5.82
CA LEU A 19 -0.94 -6.65 5.35
C LEU A 19 0.22 -6.27 6.30
N LEU A 20 0.18 -5.09 6.90
CA LEU A 20 1.11 -4.67 7.95
C LEU A 20 1.01 -5.58 9.18
N GLY A 21 -0.22 -5.86 9.64
CA GLY A 21 -0.46 -6.79 10.74
C GLY A 21 0.03 -8.21 10.43
N LEU A 22 -0.22 -8.71 9.22
CA LEU A 22 0.29 -9.99 8.74
C LEU A 22 1.83 -10.02 8.70
N GLY A 23 2.46 -8.96 8.17
CA GLY A 23 3.92 -8.83 8.16
C GLY A 23 4.52 -8.85 9.57
N ALA A 24 3.90 -8.14 10.52
CA ALA A 24 4.32 -8.14 11.92
C ALA A 24 4.19 -9.53 12.56
N LEU A 25 3.11 -10.26 12.26
CA LEU A 25 2.91 -11.63 12.74
C LEU A 25 3.97 -12.59 12.16
N LEU A 26 4.24 -12.53 10.85
CA LEU A 26 5.27 -13.36 10.21
C LEU A 26 6.67 -13.06 10.74
N THR A 27 6.96 -11.78 11.03
CA THR A 27 8.20 -11.34 11.69
C THR A 27 8.31 -12.00 13.07
N LEU A 28 7.25 -11.95 13.88
CA LEU A 28 7.25 -12.54 15.21
C LEU A 28 7.43 -14.06 15.18
N ILE A 29 6.72 -14.75 14.27
CA ILE A 29 6.86 -16.19 14.06
C ILE A 29 8.29 -16.52 13.61
N GLY A 30 8.88 -15.72 12.72
CA GLY A 30 10.27 -15.89 12.29
C GLY A 30 11.28 -15.72 13.43
N ILE A 31 11.09 -14.74 14.31
CA ILE A 31 11.93 -14.56 15.51
C ILE A 31 11.83 -15.77 16.44
N ILE A 32 10.61 -16.21 16.75
CA ILE A 32 10.37 -17.37 17.62
C ILE A 32 11.00 -18.63 17.01
N GLY A 33 10.80 -18.83 15.70
CA GLY A 33 11.37 -19.96 14.96
C GLY A 33 12.90 -19.95 14.95
N LEU A 34 13.54 -18.78 14.85
CA LEU A 34 15.00 -18.66 14.92
C LEU A 34 15.52 -19.03 16.31
N ILE A 35 14.85 -18.60 17.38
CA ILE A 35 15.20 -18.97 18.77
C ILE A 35 15.01 -20.47 18.99
N ALA A 36 13.97 -21.07 18.40
CA ALA A 36 13.66 -22.49 18.52
C ALA A 36 14.51 -23.39 17.58
N GLY A 37 15.29 -22.82 16.66
CA GLY A 37 16.08 -23.60 15.69
C GLY A 37 15.27 -24.22 14.55
N THR A 38 14.10 -23.67 14.23
CA THR A 38 13.22 -24.18 13.17
C THR A 38 13.74 -23.85 11.78
N GLU A 39 13.77 -24.85 10.89
CA GLU A 39 14.10 -24.63 9.47
C GLU A 39 13.10 -23.69 8.79
N GLY A 40 13.58 -22.76 7.97
CA GLY A 40 12.75 -21.76 7.27
C GLY A 40 12.37 -20.51 8.09
N ALA A 41 12.72 -20.44 9.38
CA ALA A 41 12.41 -19.30 10.24
C ALA A 41 13.01 -17.97 9.75
N ALA A 42 14.23 -18.02 9.22
CA ALA A 42 14.88 -16.85 8.60
C ALA A 42 14.10 -16.32 7.38
N GLY A 43 13.46 -17.20 6.61
CA GLY A 43 12.62 -16.82 5.46
C GLY A 43 11.34 -16.11 5.90
N LEU A 44 10.67 -16.62 6.94
CA LEU A 44 9.49 -15.97 7.53
C LEU A 44 9.82 -14.59 8.12
N LEU A 45 10.97 -14.48 8.80
CA LEU A 45 11.46 -13.20 9.32
C LEU A 45 11.72 -12.20 8.18
N GLY A 46 12.48 -12.62 7.16
CA GLY A 46 12.81 -11.77 6.02
C GLY A 46 11.58 -11.28 5.25
N TYR A 47 10.64 -12.20 4.97
CA TYR A 47 9.41 -11.86 4.27
C TYR A 47 8.48 -10.99 5.13
N GLY A 48 8.35 -11.29 6.43
CA GLY A 48 7.57 -10.48 7.36
C GLY A 48 8.09 -9.04 7.46
N LEU A 49 9.40 -8.86 7.59
CA LEU A 49 10.03 -7.53 7.62
C LEU A 49 9.83 -6.79 6.30
N MET A 50 9.99 -7.48 5.16
CA MET A 50 9.75 -6.89 3.85
C MET A 50 8.31 -6.37 3.73
N LEU A 51 7.32 -7.20 4.10
CA LEU A 51 5.90 -6.81 4.12
C LEU A 51 5.63 -5.60 5.01
N VAL A 52 6.24 -5.54 6.20
CA VAL A 52 6.09 -4.40 7.10
C VAL A 52 6.64 -3.13 6.46
N ILE A 53 7.86 -3.18 5.93
CA ILE A 53 8.53 -2.02 5.33
C ILE A 53 7.73 -1.51 4.13
N THR A 54 7.35 -2.40 3.20
CA THR A 54 6.62 -2.00 1.99
C THR A 54 5.27 -1.39 2.33
N ASN A 55 4.53 -1.96 3.29
CA ASN A 55 3.22 -1.45 3.70
C ASN A 55 3.30 -0.14 4.49
N VAL A 56 4.32 0.06 5.34
CA VAL A 56 4.56 1.35 6.02
C VAL A 56 4.85 2.45 5.01
N VAL A 57 5.79 2.21 4.09
CA VAL A 57 6.14 3.15 3.01
C VAL A 57 4.90 3.46 2.18
N ALA A 58 4.13 2.44 1.84
CA ALA A 58 2.90 2.58 1.09
C ALA A 58 1.86 3.46 1.80
N LEU A 59 1.65 3.27 3.10
CA LEU A 59 0.72 4.09 3.89
C LEU A 59 1.16 5.54 4.00
N ILE A 60 2.46 5.80 4.16
CA ILE A 60 3.03 7.17 4.20
C ILE A 60 2.82 7.87 2.85
N LEU A 61 3.19 7.21 1.75
CA LEU A 61 3.08 7.76 0.41
C LEU A 61 1.62 7.95 -0.01
N ALA A 62 0.77 6.98 0.31
CA ALA A 62 -0.67 7.12 0.15
C ALA A 62 -1.14 8.37 0.89
N GLY A 63 -0.82 8.54 2.18
CA GLY A 63 -1.27 9.69 2.96
C GLY A 63 -0.89 11.04 2.33
N LYS A 64 0.34 11.14 1.81
CA LYS A 64 0.81 12.32 1.05
C LYS A 64 0.02 12.53 -0.25
N ALA A 65 -0.29 11.46 -0.98
CA ALA A 65 -1.10 11.54 -2.20
C ALA A 65 -2.52 12.05 -1.92
N LEU A 66 -3.17 11.59 -0.84
CA LEU A 66 -4.51 12.04 -0.48
C LEU A 66 -4.55 13.52 -0.13
N ALA A 67 -3.59 14.00 0.67
CA ALA A 67 -3.50 15.42 1.00
C ALA A 67 -3.41 16.29 -0.26
N SER A 68 -2.64 15.84 -1.26
CA SER A 68 -2.47 16.54 -2.54
C SER A 68 -3.70 16.49 -3.45
N LEU A 69 -4.62 15.54 -3.29
CA LEU A 69 -5.88 15.47 -4.06
C LEU A 69 -6.93 16.47 -3.56
N THR A 70 -6.78 16.98 -2.34
CA THR A 70 -7.69 17.96 -1.73
C THR A 70 -7.52 19.38 -2.27
N ASP A 71 -6.39 19.67 -2.93
CA ASP A 71 -6.02 21.03 -3.37
C ASP A 71 -6.71 21.50 -4.66
N GLY A 72 -7.68 20.75 -5.18
CA GLY A 72 -8.59 21.18 -6.26
C GLY A 72 -7.97 21.41 -7.65
N GLN A 73 -6.65 21.31 -7.78
CA GLN A 73 -5.95 21.40 -9.07
C GLN A 73 -5.81 20.01 -9.71
N VAL A 74 -5.85 19.97 -11.06
CA VAL A 74 -5.53 18.76 -11.82
C VAL A 74 -4.08 18.39 -11.53
N ASN A 75 -3.87 17.27 -10.85
CA ASN A 75 -2.54 16.84 -10.42
C ASN A 75 -2.40 15.33 -10.56
N ASN A 76 -1.73 14.92 -11.64
CA ASN A 76 -1.47 13.51 -11.93
C ASN A 76 -0.49 12.84 -10.94
N LYS A 77 0.28 13.61 -10.16
CA LYS A 77 1.32 13.10 -9.25
C LYS A 77 0.78 12.13 -8.17
N PRO A 78 -0.26 12.47 -7.39
CA PRO A 78 -0.84 11.56 -6.40
C PRO A 78 -1.29 10.22 -7.00
N HIS A 79 -1.85 10.22 -8.21
CA HIS A 79 -2.29 8.99 -8.85
C HIS A 79 -1.14 8.09 -9.30
N ILE A 80 -0.06 8.69 -9.83
CA ILE A 80 1.17 7.96 -10.17
C ILE A 80 1.81 7.36 -8.92
N ILE A 81 1.86 8.12 -7.82
CA ILE A 81 2.36 7.64 -6.52
C ILE A 81 1.55 6.43 -6.07
N MET A 82 0.21 6.48 -6.19
CA MET A 82 -0.65 5.34 -5.83
C MET A 82 -0.38 4.09 -6.66
N ILE A 83 -0.12 4.23 -7.97
CA ILE A 83 0.21 3.09 -8.85
C ILE A 83 1.52 2.43 -8.42
N VAL A 84 2.57 3.24 -8.25
CA VAL A 84 3.89 2.74 -7.84
C VAL A 84 3.81 2.05 -6.47
N VAL A 85 3.10 2.68 -5.54
CA VAL A 85 2.90 2.14 -4.19
C VAL A 85 2.09 0.85 -4.21
N GLY A 86 1.01 0.78 -4.96
CA GLY A 86 0.19 -0.42 -5.09
C GLY A 86 0.95 -1.59 -5.71
N ALA A 87 1.88 -1.33 -6.64
CA ALA A 87 2.75 -2.35 -7.19
C ALA A 87 3.76 -2.86 -6.14
N ILE A 88 4.37 -1.96 -5.36
CA ILE A 88 5.36 -2.32 -4.33
C ILE A 88 4.73 -3.05 -3.14
N SER A 89 3.52 -2.65 -2.73
CA SER A 89 2.81 -3.26 -1.60
C SER A 89 1.92 -4.42 -2.01
N GLU A 90 1.99 -4.87 -3.27
CA GLU A 90 1.14 -5.92 -3.85
C GLU A 90 -0.36 -5.68 -3.61
N ASN A 91 -0.77 -4.41 -3.60
CA ASN A 91 -2.14 -3.99 -3.33
C ASN A 91 -2.80 -3.49 -4.63
N PRO A 92 -3.59 -4.35 -5.31
CA PRO A 92 -4.20 -4.00 -6.59
C PRO A 92 -5.20 -2.85 -6.48
N LEU A 93 -5.78 -2.59 -5.29
CA LEU A 93 -6.72 -1.47 -5.13
C LEU A 93 -6.04 -0.11 -5.22
N PHE A 94 -4.78 0.00 -4.78
CA PHE A 94 -4.00 1.23 -4.98
C PHE A 94 -3.62 1.43 -6.44
N VAL A 95 -3.26 0.35 -7.14
CA VAL A 95 -3.00 0.39 -8.58
C VAL A 95 -4.23 0.85 -9.35
N LEU A 96 -5.38 0.18 -9.12
CA LEU A 96 -6.64 0.51 -9.76
C LEU A 96 -7.12 1.92 -9.40
N GLY A 97 -7.04 2.30 -8.12
CA GLY A 97 -7.42 3.62 -7.65
C GLY A 97 -6.64 4.75 -8.35
N GLY A 98 -5.34 4.55 -8.59
CA GLY A 98 -4.49 5.51 -9.30
C GLY A 98 -4.77 5.52 -10.81
N ILE A 99 -4.97 4.37 -11.45
CA ILE A 99 -5.34 4.31 -12.87
C ILE A 99 -6.68 5.02 -13.12
N PHE A 100 -7.72 4.69 -12.35
CA PHE A 100 -9.02 5.34 -12.49
C PHE A 100 -8.98 6.83 -12.13
N GLY A 101 -8.11 7.22 -11.20
CA GLY A 101 -7.87 8.63 -10.86
C GLY A 101 -7.24 9.42 -12.00
N LEU A 102 -6.21 8.88 -12.65
CA LEU A 102 -5.59 9.48 -13.85
C LEU A 102 -6.59 9.64 -15.00
N ILE A 103 -7.40 8.61 -15.24
CA ILE A 103 -8.42 8.62 -16.30
C ILE A 103 -9.47 9.70 -16.01
N ALA A 104 -9.93 9.82 -14.76
CA ALA A 104 -10.92 10.83 -14.38
C ALA A 104 -10.38 12.26 -14.56
N GLU A 105 -9.13 12.52 -14.15
CA GLU A 105 -8.48 13.82 -14.34
C GLU A 105 -8.29 14.18 -15.82
N HIS A 106 -7.86 13.23 -16.66
CA HIS A 106 -7.71 13.46 -18.11
C HIS A 106 -9.05 13.68 -18.81
N GLN A 107 -10.15 13.15 -18.28
CA GLN A 107 -11.50 13.35 -18.81
C GLN A 107 -12.17 14.65 -18.31
N GLY A 108 -11.51 15.44 -17.46
CA GLY A 108 -12.09 16.66 -16.89
C GLY A 108 -13.20 16.41 -15.87
N ASN A 109 -13.30 15.19 -15.33
CA ASN A 109 -14.34 14.73 -14.41
C ASN A 109 -13.89 14.74 -12.95
#